data_AF-A0A536L2W3-F1
#
_entry.id   AF-A0A536L2W3-F1
#
_cell.length_a   1.000
_cell.length_b   1.000
_cell.length_c   1.000
_cell.angle_alpha   90.00
_cell.angle_beta   90.00
_cell.angle_gamma   90.00
#
_symmetry.space_group_name_H-M   'P 1'
#
loop_
_entity.id
_entity.type
_entity.pdbx_description
1 polymer ?
#
loop_
_entity_poly.entity_id
_entity_poly.type
_entity_poly.pdbx_seq_one_letter_code
_entity_poly.pdbx_strand_id
1 'polypeptide(L)'
;MSATAPIWVRVGGGMESVPDHLRHGPADTDFPPPGGPWEALLLNGRLVGWAEHGGLRVARQSAEIGQRLAHEQRDYLLARLGHKLRSSVLALQESARQAAFGRPELLEGLFEQAQEVGRRAAALEAAAVEPKDSARGVVLGAVLNLALPTAAQDLPPDAAVLGSEPALVEAFTRARDWLGSSLSIAAEPLGSWWKIHVTATGEANAQGVPELGEPLVRLIVDTQLDGWLDASRPDGADIYLPAYRSR
;
A
#
# COMPACT_ATOMS: atom_id res chain seq x y z
N MET A 1 -13.14 -15.14 32.14
CA MET A 1 -12.22 -14.18 31.52
C MET A 1 -13.09 -13.10 30.91
N SER A 2 -13.12 -11.88 31.46
CA SER A 2 -13.90 -10.79 30.83
C SER A 2 -13.31 -10.53 29.45
N ALA A 3 -14.13 -10.57 28.41
CA ALA A 3 -13.73 -10.12 27.09
C ALA A 3 -13.26 -8.66 27.24
N THR A 4 -12.00 -8.40 26.91
CA THR A 4 -11.49 -7.03 26.79
C THR A 4 -12.38 -6.33 25.78
N ALA A 5 -12.93 -5.16 26.13
CA ALA A 5 -13.75 -4.39 25.21
C ALA A 5 -12.94 -4.15 23.91
N PRO A 6 -13.55 -4.34 22.73
CA PRO A 6 -12.85 -4.19 21.47
C PRO A 6 -12.33 -2.76 21.35
N ILE A 7 -11.05 -2.63 20.99
CA ILE A 7 -10.43 -1.34 20.66
C ILE A 7 -10.00 -1.37 19.22
N TRP A 8 -10.02 -0.22 18.57
CA TRP A 8 -9.39 -0.03 17.28
C TRP A 8 -8.09 0.73 17.50
N VAL A 9 -7.02 0.29 16.87
CA VAL A 9 -5.70 0.90 16.99
C VAL A 9 -5.20 1.31 15.60
N ARG A 10 -4.41 2.38 15.55
CA ARG A 10 -3.82 2.83 14.28
C ARG A 10 -2.69 1.90 13.86
N VAL A 11 -2.75 1.39 12.63
CA VAL A 11 -1.74 0.54 12.00
C VAL A 11 -1.41 1.14 10.63
N GLY A 12 -0.26 1.82 10.52
CA GLY A 12 0.05 2.65 9.35
C GLY A 12 -0.94 3.80 9.21
N GLY A 13 -1.45 4.00 7.99
CA GLY A 13 -2.48 4.99 7.70
C GLY A 13 -3.92 4.54 7.93
N GLY A 14 -4.19 3.35 8.49
CA GLY A 14 -5.55 2.91 8.79
C GLY A 14 -5.76 2.31 10.18
N MET A 15 -6.97 1.78 10.43
CA MET A 15 -7.35 1.21 11.73
C MET A 15 -7.46 -0.31 11.69
N GLU A 16 -7.08 -0.95 12.80
CA GLU A 16 -7.23 -2.38 13.02
C GLU A 16 -7.92 -2.66 14.36
N SER A 17 -8.94 -3.52 14.36
CA SER A 17 -9.65 -3.93 15.57
C SER A 17 -8.84 -4.97 16.34
N VAL A 18 -8.83 -4.87 17.66
CA VAL A 18 -8.21 -5.85 18.55
C VAL A 18 -9.32 -6.43 19.45
N PRO A 19 -9.46 -7.77 19.52
CA PRO A 19 -8.58 -8.80 18.95
C PRO A 19 -8.97 -9.30 17.54
N ASP A 20 -10.04 -8.79 16.92
CA ASP A 20 -10.65 -9.44 15.75
C ASP A 20 -9.91 -9.21 14.42
N HIS A 21 -8.87 -8.37 14.40
CA HIS A 21 -8.03 -8.04 13.23
C HIS A 21 -8.81 -7.52 12.00
N LEU A 22 -10.01 -6.97 12.21
CA LEU A 22 -10.76 -6.26 11.18
C LEU A 22 -10.06 -4.95 10.83
N ARG A 23 -10.06 -4.63 9.55
CA ARG A 23 -9.36 -3.48 8.96
C ARG A 23 -10.38 -2.43 8.55
N HIS A 24 -10.14 -1.16 8.88
CA HIS A 24 -11.06 -0.08 8.57
C HIS A 24 -10.33 1.23 8.25
N GLY A 25 -10.63 1.77 7.07
CA GLY A 25 -10.49 3.18 6.67
C GLY A 25 -9.15 3.88 6.93
N PRO A 26 -9.03 5.14 6.48
CA PRO A 26 -7.98 6.03 6.95
C PRO A 26 -8.04 6.25 8.47
N ALA A 27 -6.89 6.36 9.11
CA ALA A 27 -6.74 6.59 10.54
C ALA A 27 -6.97 8.07 10.88
N ASP A 28 -8.22 8.50 10.78
CA ASP A 28 -8.67 9.88 10.96
C ASP A 28 -10.00 9.94 11.70
N THR A 29 -10.24 11.04 12.42
CA THR A 29 -11.43 11.27 13.23
C THR A 29 -12.72 11.32 12.41
N ASP A 30 -12.63 11.64 11.12
CA ASP A 30 -13.77 11.65 10.21
C ASP A 30 -14.18 10.23 9.76
N PHE A 31 -13.42 9.20 10.16
CA PHE A 31 -13.62 7.79 9.80
C PHE A 31 -13.71 6.90 11.04
N PRO A 32 -14.79 7.03 11.85
CA PRO A 32 -15.02 6.13 12.95
C PRO A 32 -15.31 4.71 12.45
N PRO A 33 -14.75 3.67 13.09
CA PRO A 33 -15.09 2.29 12.79
C PRO A 33 -16.59 2.02 12.96
N PRO A 34 -17.14 0.98 12.29
CA PRO A 34 -18.55 0.67 12.40
C PRO A 34 -18.92 0.16 13.81
N GLY A 35 -20.18 0.36 14.20
CA GLY A 35 -20.83 -0.45 15.23
C GLY A 35 -20.59 -0.12 16.71
N GLY A 36 -20.12 1.08 17.07
CA GLY A 36 -19.91 1.42 18.48
C GLY A 36 -20.04 2.91 18.83
N PRO A 37 -20.24 3.24 20.13
CA PRO A 37 -20.18 4.60 20.65
C PRO A 37 -18.71 5.03 20.79
N TRP A 38 -17.97 5.04 19.69
CA TRP A 38 -16.52 5.20 19.70
C TRP A 38 -16.09 6.60 20.15
N GLU A 39 -15.21 6.66 21.14
CA GLU A 39 -14.46 7.86 21.50
C GLU A 39 -13.08 7.84 20.83
N ALA A 40 -12.73 8.95 20.18
CA ALA A 40 -11.43 9.12 19.52
C ALA A 40 -10.30 9.18 20.56
N LEU A 41 -9.29 8.32 20.39
CA LEU A 41 -8.08 8.33 21.19
C LEU A 41 -7.00 9.14 20.46
N LEU A 42 -6.72 10.34 20.98
CA LEU A 42 -5.74 11.25 20.41
C LEU A 42 -4.45 11.29 21.26
N LEU A 43 -3.30 11.22 20.60
CA LEU A 43 -2.00 11.55 21.19
C LEU A 43 -1.31 12.60 20.34
N ASN A 44 -0.92 13.72 20.97
CA ASN A 44 -0.28 14.84 20.28
C ASN A 44 -1.08 15.34 19.06
N GLY A 45 -2.42 15.30 19.13
CA GLY A 45 -3.30 15.70 18.04
C GLY A 45 -3.45 14.67 16.91
N ARG A 46 -2.79 13.50 16.99
CA ARG A 46 -2.93 12.40 16.03
C ARG A 46 -3.85 11.33 16.59
N LEU A 47 -4.76 10.84 15.75
CA LEU A 47 -5.56 9.66 16.08
C LEU A 47 -4.67 8.43 16.20
N VAL A 48 -4.76 7.73 17.33
CA VAL A 48 -4.04 6.49 17.61
C VAL A 48 -4.98 5.31 17.87
N GLY A 49 -6.29 5.56 18.02
CA GLY A 49 -7.26 4.51 18.29
C GLY A 49 -8.70 5.00 18.45
N TRP A 50 -9.61 4.06 18.55
CA TRP A 50 -10.99 4.25 18.99
C TRP A 50 -11.31 3.23 20.08
N ALA A 51 -12.03 3.67 21.12
CA ALA A 51 -12.48 2.79 22.19
C ALA A 51 -13.84 3.25 22.71
N GLU A 52 -14.55 2.39 23.44
CA GLU A 52 -15.80 2.77 24.10
C GLU A 52 -15.62 3.88 25.15
N HIS A 53 -14.42 3.96 25.74
CA HIS A 53 -14.08 4.95 26.75
C HIS A 53 -12.68 5.50 26.48
N GLY A 54 -12.57 6.83 26.44
CA GLY A 54 -11.34 7.55 26.21
C GLY A 54 -10.39 7.60 27.41
N GLY A 55 -9.29 8.33 27.22
CA GLY A 55 -8.33 8.66 28.26
C GLY A 55 -6.88 8.42 27.85
N LEU A 56 -5.98 9.22 28.44
CA LEU A 56 -4.56 9.23 28.06
C LEU A 56 -3.88 7.85 28.19
N ARG A 57 -4.23 7.07 29.22
CA ARG A 57 -3.68 5.73 29.42
C ARG A 57 -4.08 4.78 28.28
N VAL A 58 -5.34 4.81 27.88
CA VAL A 58 -5.88 3.96 26.79
C VAL A 58 -5.31 4.40 25.45
N ALA A 59 -5.15 5.71 25.23
CA ALA A 59 -4.51 6.24 24.03
C ALA A 59 -3.04 5.80 23.90
N ARG A 60 -2.25 5.88 24.98
CA ARG A 60 -0.85 5.37 25.01
C ARG A 60 -0.76 3.88 24.72
N GLN A 61 -1.59 3.09 25.40
CA GLN A 61 -1.66 1.65 25.16
C GLN A 61 -2.05 1.33 23.71
N SER A 62 -3.01 2.07 23.13
CA SER A 62 -3.43 1.89 21.73
C SER A 62 -2.32 2.22 20.76
N ALA A 63 -1.54 3.27 21.01
CA ALA A 63 -0.38 3.61 20.19
C ALA A 63 0.72 2.55 20.26
N GLU A 64 1.01 2.01 21.45
CA GLU A 64 1.98 0.91 21.61
C GLU A 64 1.55 -0.36 20.87
N ILE A 65 0.27 -0.75 21.01
CA ILE A 65 -0.30 -1.91 20.31
C ILE A 65 -0.28 -1.68 18.80
N GLY A 66 -0.75 -0.52 18.33
CA GLY A 66 -0.79 -0.17 16.91
C GLY A 66 0.59 -0.14 16.27
N GLN A 67 1.59 0.41 16.98
CA GLN A 67 2.98 0.37 16.52
C GLN A 67 3.48 -1.08 16.40
N ARG A 68 3.24 -1.93 17.40
CA ARG A 68 3.63 -3.35 17.34
C ARG A 68 2.98 -4.06 16.15
N LEU A 69 1.67 -3.90 15.96
CA LEU A 69 0.94 -4.49 14.83
C LEU A 69 1.47 -3.99 13.48
N ALA A 70 1.83 -2.71 13.36
CA ALA A 70 2.41 -2.18 12.14
C ALA A 70 3.76 -2.83 11.79
N HIS A 71 4.60 -3.11 12.80
CA HIS A 71 5.85 -3.85 12.59
C HIS A 71 5.58 -5.31 12.22
N GLU A 72 4.67 -5.99 12.91
CA GLU A 72 4.29 -7.37 12.60
C GLU A 72 3.72 -7.51 11.18
N GLN A 73 2.86 -6.56 10.75
CA GLN A 73 2.32 -6.52 9.41
C GLN A 73 3.42 -6.31 8.36
N ARG A 74 4.36 -5.38 8.61
CA ARG A 74 5.51 -5.14 7.73
C ARG A 74 6.36 -6.40 7.59
N ASP A 75 6.71 -7.05 8.69
CA ASP A 75 7.52 -8.27 8.70
C ASP A 75 6.82 -9.41 7.96
N TYR A 76 5.50 -9.57 8.16
CA TYR A 76 4.68 -10.53 7.44
C TYR A 76 4.70 -10.28 5.93
N LEU A 77 4.49 -9.04 5.49
CA LEU A 77 4.49 -8.68 4.07
C LEU A 77 5.86 -8.93 3.44
N LEU A 78 6.94 -8.51 4.09
CA LEU A 78 8.31 -8.75 3.63
C LEU A 78 8.64 -10.24 3.53
N ALA A 79 8.26 -11.04 4.53
CA ALA A 79 8.46 -12.49 4.50
C ALA A 79 7.70 -13.15 3.34
N ARG A 80 6.45 -12.74 3.12
CA ARG A 80 5.61 -13.25 2.03
C ARG A 80 6.17 -12.87 0.66
N LEU A 81 6.54 -11.60 0.47
CA LEU A 81 7.13 -11.10 -0.78
C LEU A 81 8.47 -11.79 -1.06
N GLY A 82 9.33 -11.94 -0.05
CA GLY A 82 10.61 -12.65 -0.15
C GLY A 82 10.45 -14.13 -0.49
N HIS A 83 9.44 -14.80 0.06
CA HIS A 83 9.11 -16.18 -0.30
C HIS A 83 8.74 -16.30 -1.79
N LYS A 84 7.86 -15.42 -2.28
CA LYS A 84 7.44 -15.40 -3.69
C LYS A 84 8.58 -15.05 -4.65
N LEU A 85 9.47 -14.14 -4.26
CA LEU A 85 10.69 -13.85 -5.03
C LEU A 85 11.59 -15.08 -5.13
N ARG A 86 11.83 -15.79 -4.01
CA ARG A 86 12.61 -17.04 -4.00
C ARG A 86 11.99 -18.09 -4.91
N SER A 87 10.67 -18.28 -4.87
CA SER A 87 9.98 -19.21 -5.78
C SER A 87 10.16 -18.83 -7.25
N SER A 88 10.12 -17.54 -7.58
CA SER A 88 10.33 -17.05 -8.94
C SER A 88 11.76 -17.30 -9.43
N VAL A 89 12.76 -17.13 -8.56
CA VAL A 89 14.17 -17.46 -8.86
C VAL A 89 14.36 -18.95 -9.12
N LEU A 90 13.76 -19.82 -8.32
CA LEU A 90 13.83 -21.27 -8.53
C LEU A 90 13.18 -21.69 -9.86
N ALA A 91 12.04 -21.10 -10.21
CA ALA A 91 11.40 -21.34 -11.51
C ALA A 91 12.26 -20.86 -12.69
N LEU A 92 12.96 -19.74 -12.53
CA LEU A 92 13.90 -19.23 -13.53
C LEU A 92 15.11 -20.18 -13.69
N GLN A 93 15.67 -20.69 -12.59
CA GLN A 93 16.77 -21.66 -12.63
C GLN A 93 16.38 -22.95 -13.35
N GLU A 94 15.18 -23.45 -13.10
CA GLU A 94 14.66 -24.64 -13.77
C GLU A 94 14.42 -24.39 -15.27
N SER A 95 13.86 -23.23 -15.63
CA SER A 95 13.68 -22.84 -17.04
C SER A 95 15.02 -22.69 -17.76
N ALA A 96 16.03 -22.12 -17.10
CA ALA A 96 17.40 -22.01 -17.62
C ALA A 96 18.02 -23.40 -17.85
N ARG A 97 17.82 -24.33 -16.91
CA ARG A 97 18.27 -25.72 -17.05
C ARG A 97 17.61 -26.38 -18.27
N GLN A 98 16.31 -26.22 -18.48
CA GLN A 98 15.60 -26.79 -19.63
C GLN A 98 16.08 -26.21 -20.96
N ALA A 99 16.30 -24.89 -21.03
CA ALA A 99 16.85 -24.23 -22.21
C ALA A 99 18.27 -24.74 -22.55
N ALA A 100 19.11 -24.93 -21.53
CA ALA A 100 20.48 -25.45 -21.70
C ALA A 100 20.53 -26.91 -22.19
N PHE A 101 19.49 -27.72 -21.94
CA PHE A 101 19.43 -29.15 -22.30
C PHE A 101 18.41 -29.46 -23.41
N GLY A 102 18.41 -28.67 -24.49
CA GLY A 102 17.84 -29.10 -25.78
C GLY A 102 16.63 -28.33 -26.31
N ARG A 103 16.40 -27.09 -25.85
CA ARG A 103 15.41 -26.17 -26.44
C ARG A 103 15.92 -24.72 -26.47
N PRO A 104 16.91 -24.40 -27.33
CA PRO A 104 17.47 -23.06 -27.44
C PRO A 104 16.44 -21.99 -27.84
N GLU A 105 15.33 -22.37 -28.48
CA GLU A 105 14.18 -21.51 -28.76
C GLU A 105 13.50 -20.94 -27.49
N LEU A 106 13.79 -21.46 -26.30
CA LEU A 106 13.29 -20.94 -25.02
C LEU A 106 14.14 -19.78 -24.46
N LEU A 107 15.24 -19.40 -25.10
CA LEU A 107 16.14 -18.36 -24.58
C LEU A 107 15.47 -16.97 -24.50
N GLU A 108 14.57 -16.64 -25.42
CA GLU A 108 13.84 -15.37 -25.40
C GLU A 108 12.89 -15.31 -24.19
N GLY A 109 12.07 -16.34 -23.98
CA GLY A 109 11.21 -16.44 -22.80
C GLY A 109 11.99 -16.51 -21.48
N LEU A 110 13.16 -17.14 -21.47
CA LEU A 110 14.05 -17.16 -20.31
C LEU A 110 14.56 -15.74 -19.97
N PHE A 111 14.95 -14.98 -20.98
CA PHE A 111 15.39 -13.60 -20.81
C PHE A 111 14.26 -12.71 -20.26
N GLU A 112 13.05 -12.82 -20.81
CA GLU A 112 11.88 -12.10 -20.30
C GLU A 112 11.59 -12.46 -18.84
N GLN A 113 11.63 -13.75 -18.50
CA GLN A 113 11.45 -14.22 -17.12
C GLN A 113 12.55 -13.69 -16.19
N ALA A 114 13.80 -13.64 -16.65
CA ALA A 114 14.92 -13.12 -15.87
C ALA A 114 14.77 -11.61 -15.61
N GLN A 115 14.39 -10.84 -16.63
CA GLN A 115 14.09 -9.41 -16.47
C GLN A 115 12.95 -9.19 -15.47
N GLU A 116 11.92 -10.01 -15.52
CA GLU A 116 10.78 -9.91 -14.62
C GLU A 116 11.17 -10.22 -13.17
N VAL A 117 11.97 -11.26 -12.93
CA VAL A 117 12.52 -11.54 -11.60
C VAL A 117 13.41 -10.38 -11.11
N GLY A 118 14.22 -9.81 -11.99
CA GLY A 118 15.05 -8.64 -11.68
C GLY A 118 14.23 -7.41 -11.28
N ARG A 119 13.17 -7.09 -12.03
CA ARG A 119 12.24 -5.98 -11.70
C ARG A 119 11.58 -6.20 -10.33
N ARG A 120 11.15 -7.42 -10.02
CA ARG A 120 10.55 -7.77 -8.73
C ARG A 120 11.52 -7.63 -7.57
N ALA A 121 12.77 -8.06 -7.75
CA ALA A 121 13.80 -7.93 -6.73
C ALA A 121 14.08 -6.45 -6.42
N ALA A 122 14.24 -5.61 -7.45
CA ALA A 122 14.44 -4.18 -7.30
C ALA A 122 13.25 -3.49 -6.63
N ALA A 123 12.02 -3.87 -6.99
CA ALA A 123 10.80 -3.35 -6.37
C ALA A 123 10.71 -3.70 -4.88
N LEU A 124 11.00 -4.96 -4.51
CA LEU A 124 11.02 -5.38 -3.12
C LEU A 124 12.09 -4.65 -2.31
N GLU A 125 13.28 -4.46 -2.89
CA GLU A 125 14.35 -3.67 -2.27
C GLU A 125 13.89 -2.23 -2.00
N ALA A 126 13.32 -1.55 -3.01
CA ALA A 126 12.82 -0.19 -2.87
C ALA A 126 11.70 -0.08 -1.81
N ALA A 127 10.80 -1.07 -1.74
CA ALA A 127 9.74 -1.10 -0.75
C ALA A 127 10.22 -1.45 0.67
N ALA A 128 11.32 -2.21 0.79
CA ALA A 128 11.87 -2.64 2.08
C ALA A 128 12.78 -1.58 2.71
N VAL A 129 13.42 -0.72 1.93
CA VAL A 129 14.27 0.36 2.44
C VAL A 129 13.42 1.53 2.90
N GLU A 130 13.70 2.02 4.12
CA GLU A 130 13.02 3.20 4.64
C GLU A 130 13.45 4.45 3.85
N PRO A 131 12.50 5.30 3.39
CA PRO A 131 12.83 6.50 2.64
C PRO A 131 13.76 7.42 3.43
N LYS A 132 14.88 7.83 2.82
CA LYS A 132 15.79 8.83 3.41
C LYS A 132 15.23 10.25 3.32
N ASP A 133 14.33 10.47 2.37
CA ASP A 133 13.70 11.77 2.14
C ASP A 133 12.51 11.95 3.09
N SER A 134 12.49 13.09 3.79
CA SER A 134 11.37 13.47 4.65
C SER A 134 10.10 13.73 3.83
N ALA A 135 8.94 13.39 4.37
CA ALA A 135 7.66 13.71 3.76
C ALA A 135 7.51 15.22 3.51
N ARG A 136 7.09 15.59 2.30
CA ARG A 136 6.86 16.97 1.86
C ARG A 136 5.54 17.07 1.09
N GLY A 137 5.09 18.29 0.82
CA GLY A 137 4.00 18.50 -0.11
C GLY A 137 4.41 18.12 -1.53
N VAL A 138 3.70 17.18 -2.15
CA VAL A 138 3.95 16.70 -3.50
C VAL A 138 2.66 16.79 -4.31
N VAL A 139 2.73 17.40 -5.48
CA VAL A 139 1.59 17.50 -6.40
C VAL A 139 1.32 16.14 -7.02
N LEU A 140 0.10 15.62 -6.83
CA LEU A 140 -0.27 14.27 -7.24
C LEU A 140 -0.15 14.07 -8.75
N GLY A 141 -0.62 15.04 -9.55
CA GLY A 141 -0.50 14.97 -11.01
C GLY A 141 0.95 14.87 -11.50
N ALA A 142 1.91 15.50 -10.82
CA ALA A 142 3.33 15.39 -11.18
C ALA A 142 3.87 13.97 -10.95
N VAL A 143 3.53 13.37 -9.80
CA VAL A 143 3.87 11.97 -9.49
C VAL A 143 3.26 11.02 -10.53
N LEU A 144 1.99 11.21 -10.84
CA LEU A 144 1.27 10.34 -11.78
C LEU A 144 1.81 10.46 -13.20
N ASN A 145 2.25 11.64 -13.63
CA ASN A 145 2.92 11.80 -14.91
C ASN A 145 4.27 11.05 -14.99
N LEU A 146 4.97 10.90 -13.87
CA LEU A 146 6.21 10.13 -13.81
C LEU A 146 5.96 8.61 -13.74
N ALA A 147 5.05 8.18 -12.87
CA ALA A 147 4.77 6.78 -12.63
C ALA A 147 3.90 6.15 -13.75
N LEU A 148 2.91 6.91 -14.21
CA LEU A 148 1.77 6.47 -15.03
C LEU A 148 1.51 7.43 -16.20
N PRO A 149 2.49 7.68 -17.08
CA PRO A 149 2.39 8.70 -18.14
C PRO A 149 1.25 8.47 -19.14
N THR A 150 0.77 7.23 -19.26
CA THR A 150 -0.30 6.84 -20.18
C THR A 150 -1.68 6.71 -19.53
N ALA A 151 -1.78 6.89 -18.21
CA ALA A 151 -3.05 6.77 -17.51
C ALA A 151 -3.96 7.97 -17.81
N ALA A 152 -5.26 7.73 -17.94
CA ALA A 152 -6.25 8.81 -17.95
C ALA A 152 -6.33 9.40 -16.54
N GLN A 153 -6.18 10.72 -16.40
CA GLN A 153 -6.14 11.40 -15.11
C GLN A 153 -7.26 12.43 -15.02
N ASP A 154 -8.13 12.30 -14.03
CA ASP A 154 -9.16 13.26 -13.64
C ASP A 154 -8.89 13.71 -12.21
N LEU A 155 -8.02 14.71 -12.06
CA LEU A 155 -7.52 15.18 -10.77
C LEU A 155 -7.86 16.65 -10.57
N PRO A 156 -8.26 17.05 -9.35
CA PRO A 156 -8.29 18.46 -8.99
C PRO A 156 -6.91 19.10 -9.19
N PRO A 157 -6.84 20.35 -9.68
CA PRO A 157 -5.57 21.02 -9.99
C PRO A 157 -4.70 21.27 -8.74
N ASP A 158 -5.33 21.30 -7.56
CA ASP A 158 -4.71 21.48 -6.25
C ASP A 158 -4.48 20.16 -5.51
N ALA A 159 -4.63 19.00 -6.18
CA ALA A 159 -4.38 17.70 -5.59
C ALA A 159 -2.91 17.54 -5.18
N ALA A 160 -2.63 17.75 -3.90
CA ALA A 160 -1.32 17.59 -3.29
C ALA A 160 -1.38 16.69 -2.05
N VAL A 161 -0.42 15.78 -1.94
CA VAL A 161 -0.28 14.81 -0.85
C VAL A 161 0.97 15.09 -0.03
N LEU A 162 0.95 14.69 1.23
CA LEU A 162 2.13 14.71 2.09
C LEU A 162 2.82 13.35 1.97
N GLY A 163 4.06 13.33 1.47
CA GLY A 163 4.80 12.08 1.29
C GLY A 163 6.18 12.25 0.69
N SER A 164 6.90 11.14 0.57
CA SER A 164 8.16 11.06 -0.17
C SER A 164 7.86 10.84 -1.65
N GLU A 165 8.37 11.70 -2.53
CA GLU A 165 8.13 11.60 -3.98
C GLU A 165 8.61 10.26 -4.56
N PRO A 166 9.83 9.75 -4.24
CA PRO A 166 10.24 8.41 -4.65
C PRO A 166 9.26 7.31 -4.22
N ALA A 167 8.79 7.35 -2.96
CA ALA A 167 7.85 6.35 -2.45
C ALA A 167 6.48 6.44 -3.15
N LEU A 168 6.03 7.65 -3.48
CA LEU A 168 4.80 7.89 -4.24
C LEU A 168 4.92 7.35 -5.67
N VAL A 169 6.01 7.67 -6.38
CA VAL A 169 6.26 7.18 -7.74
C VAL A 169 6.34 5.66 -7.76
N GLU A 170 7.02 5.07 -6.78
CA GLU A 170 7.11 3.62 -6.63
C GLU A 170 5.72 3.01 -6.37
N ALA A 171 4.95 3.51 -5.40
CA ALA A 171 3.61 3.00 -5.10
C ALA A 171 2.70 2.96 -6.34
N PHE A 172 2.66 4.04 -7.13
CA PHE A 172 1.84 4.11 -8.34
C PHE A 172 2.38 3.25 -9.49
N THR A 173 3.71 3.18 -9.65
CA THR A 173 4.33 2.28 -10.64
C THR A 173 3.92 0.83 -10.37
N ARG A 174 3.90 0.43 -9.10
CA ARG A 174 3.53 -0.91 -8.67
C ARG A 174 2.03 -1.17 -8.72
N ALA A 175 1.21 -0.13 -8.50
CA ALA A 175 -0.22 -0.21 -8.75
C ALA A 175 -0.51 -0.54 -10.22
N ARG A 176 0.24 0.02 -11.18
CA ARG A 176 0.14 -0.36 -12.61
C ARG A 176 0.65 -1.75 -12.89
N ASP A 177 1.79 -2.13 -12.33
CA ASP A 177 2.30 -3.49 -12.54
C ASP A 177 1.30 -4.55 -12.00
N TRP A 178 0.58 -4.22 -10.92
CA TRP A 178 -0.49 -5.03 -10.34
C TRP A 178 -1.80 -5.01 -11.13
N LEU A 179 -2.36 -3.83 -11.40
CA LEU A 179 -3.71 -3.65 -11.96
C LEU A 179 -3.74 -3.69 -13.49
N GLY A 180 -2.58 -3.55 -14.15
CA GLY A 180 -2.45 -3.50 -15.60
C GLY A 180 -1.97 -2.15 -16.13
N SER A 181 -1.62 -2.12 -17.40
CA SER A 181 -1.05 -0.94 -18.08
C SER A 181 -2.08 0.14 -18.43
N SER A 182 -3.36 -0.23 -18.56
CA SER A 182 -4.45 0.67 -18.94
C SER A 182 -5.25 1.09 -17.71
N LEU A 183 -4.86 2.23 -17.11
CA LEU A 183 -5.47 2.74 -15.88
C LEU A 183 -6.18 4.08 -16.11
N SER A 184 -7.29 4.25 -15.40
CA SER A 184 -7.93 5.55 -15.17
C SER A 184 -7.80 5.92 -13.70
N ILE A 185 -7.42 7.16 -13.43
CA ILE A 185 -7.14 7.66 -12.09
C ILE A 185 -8.00 8.89 -11.83
N ALA A 186 -8.76 8.84 -10.74
CA ALA A 186 -9.50 9.98 -10.23
C ALA A 186 -9.13 10.23 -8.77
N ALA A 187 -9.22 11.48 -8.31
CA ALA A 187 -8.97 11.81 -6.92
C ALA A 187 -10.09 12.69 -6.35
N GLU A 188 -10.61 12.31 -5.19
CA GLU A 188 -11.58 13.10 -4.44
C GLU A 188 -11.03 13.48 -3.06
N PRO A 189 -11.26 14.72 -2.60
CA PRO A 189 -10.86 15.12 -1.27
C PRO A 189 -11.79 14.48 -0.24
N LEU A 190 -11.20 13.93 0.82
CA LEU A 190 -11.95 13.27 1.89
C LEU A 190 -11.36 13.67 3.25
N GLY A 191 -11.89 14.75 3.82
CA GLY A 191 -11.38 15.33 5.06
C GLY A 191 -9.92 15.79 4.90
N SER A 192 -9.03 15.24 5.71
CA SER A 192 -7.58 15.49 5.64
C SER A 192 -6.84 14.58 4.65
N TRP A 193 -7.55 13.87 3.79
CA TRP A 193 -7.02 12.86 2.87
C TRP A 193 -7.41 13.14 1.42
N TRP A 194 -6.62 12.57 0.51
CA TRP A 194 -7.03 12.31 -0.87
C TRP A 194 -7.39 10.85 -1.00
N LYS A 195 -8.60 10.56 -1.48
CA LYS A 195 -8.98 9.23 -1.95
C LYS A 195 -8.73 9.16 -3.44
N ILE A 196 -7.82 8.28 -3.84
CA ILE A 196 -7.33 8.15 -5.19
C ILE A 196 -7.85 6.82 -5.74
N HIS A 197 -8.79 6.91 -6.67
CA HIS A 197 -9.37 5.79 -7.35
C HIS A 197 -8.46 5.36 -8.50
N VAL A 198 -7.93 4.14 -8.45
CA VAL A 198 -7.15 3.56 -9.54
C VAL A 198 -7.98 2.45 -10.16
N THR A 199 -8.48 2.66 -11.37
CA THR A 199 -9.41 1.74 -12.05
C THR A 199 -8.73 1.15 -13.28
N ALA A 200 -8.76 -0.18 -13.43
CA ALA A 200 -8.32 -0.85 -14.64
C ALA A 200 -9.37 -0.67 -15.74
N THR A 201 -8.95 -0.21 -16.91
CA THR A 201 -9.85 0.11 -18.04
C THR A 201 -9.71 -0.84 -19.23
N GLY A 202 -8.76 -1.78 -19.17
CA GLY A 202 -8.50 -2.80 -20.19
C GLY A 202 -8.56 -4.22 -19.61
N GLU A 203 -8.25 -5.22 -20.45
CA GLU A 203 -8.12 -6.61 -19.97
C GLU A 203 -7.05 -6.70 -18.87
N ALA A 204 -7.36 -7.45 -17.81
CA ALA A 204 -6.43 -7.69 -16.72
C ALA A 204 -5.11 -8.27 -17.25
N ASN A 205 -4.00 -7.87 -16.65
CA ASN A 205 -2.66 -8.21 -17.11
C ASN A 205 -2.46 -9.74 -17.16
N ALA A 206 -2.47 -10.35 -18.34
CA ALA A 206 -2.27 -11.79 -18.52
C ALA A 206 -0.84 -12.27 -18.15
N GLN A 207 0.12 -11.33 -18.05
CA GLN A 207 1.54 -11.59 -17.80
C GLN A 207 2.00 -11.32 -16.36
N GLY A 208 1.19 -10.62 -15.55
CA GLY A 208 1.52 -10.32 -14.17
C GLY A 208 1.19 -11.51 -13.28
N VAL A 209 2.17 -12.08 -12.58
CA VAL A 209 1.85 -13.00 -11.47
C VAL A 209 1.18 -12.15 -10.38
N PRO A 210 -0.14 -12.28 -10.12
CA PRO A 210 -0.88 -11.35 -9.27
C PRO A 210 -0.39 -11.34 -7.81
N GLU A 211 0.37 -12.36 -7.43
CA GLU A 211 0.68 -12.70 -6.04
C GLU A 211 1.63 -11.70 -5.34
N LEU A 212 2.33 -10.85 -6.09
CA LEU A 212 3.25 -9.82 -5.56
C LEU A 212 2.70 -8.40 -5.66
N GLY A 213 1.70 -8.14 -6.49
CA GLY A 213 1.23 -6.79 -6.83
C GLY A 213 0.68 -6.04 -5.63
N GLU A 214 -0.50 -6.46 -5.16
CA GLU A 214 -1.17 -5.85 -4.01
C GLU A 214 -0.29 -5.79 -2.75
N PRO A 215 0.41 -6.87 -2.33
CA PRO A 215 1.18 -6.83 -1.08
C PRO A 215 2.34 -5.84 -1.14
N LEU A 216 2.92 -5.60 -2.31
CA LEU A 216 4.00 -4.63 -2.49
C LEU A 216 3.47 -3.19 -2.44
N VAL A 217 2.33 -2.92 -3.10
CA VAL A 217 1.66 -1.61 -3.00
C VAL A 217 1.26 -1.34 -1.56
N ARG A 218 0.67 -2.32 -0.87
CA ARG A 218 0.29 -2.22 0.54
C ARG A 218 1.49 -1.92 1.42
N LEU A 219 2.61 -2.61 1.22
CA LEU A 219 3.83 -2.37 1.98
C LEU A 219 4.28 -0.91 1.87
N ILE A 220 4.32 -0.34 0.65
CA ILE A 220 4.74 1.04 0.45
C ILE A 220 3.72 2.03 1.05
N VAL A 221 2.44 1.84 0.75
CA VAL A 221 1.37 2.74 1.19
C VAL A 221 1.25 2.75 2.71
N ASP A 222 1.15 1.59 3.35
CA ASP A 222 0.94 1.48 4.79
C ASP A 222 2.19 1.91 5.59
N THR A 223 3.41 1.66 5.08
CA THR A 223 4.64 1.85 5.87
C THR A 223 5.45 3.09 5.52
N GLN A 224 5.44 3.54 4.26
CA GLN A 224 6.27 4.67 3.81
C GLN A 224 5.47 5.95 3.61
N LEU A 225 4.18 5.84 3.30
CA LEU A 225 3.33 6.98 2.96
C LEU A 225 2.33 7.35 4.06
N ASP A 226 2.30 6.58 5.17
CA ASP A 226 1.28 6.71 6.22
C ASP A 226 -0.14 6.70 5.62
N GLY A 227 -0.29 5.95 4.53
CA GLY A 227 -1.47 5.85 3.70
C GLY A 227 -2.31 4.62 4.03
N TRP A 228 -3.44 4.49 3.34
CA TRP A 228 -4.29 3.31 3.41
C TRP A 228 -4.59 2.77 2.02
N LEU A 229 -4.42 1.46 1.83
CA LEU A 229 -4.81 0.76 0.61
C LEU A 229 -6.09 -0.05 0.83
N ASP A 230 -7.13 0.29 0.08
CA ASP A 230 -8.36 -0.52 -0.04
C ASP A 230 -8.36 -1.25 -1.40
N ALA A 231 -8.13 -2.56 -1.33
CA ALA A 231 -8.09 -3.46 -2.48
C ALA A 231 -9.38 -4.29 -2.62
N SER A 232 -10.48 -3.86 -1.99
CA SER A 232 -11.75 -4.61 -2.00
C SER A 232 -12.51 -4.51 -3.33
N ARG A 233 -12.17 -3.51 -4.16
CA ARG A 233 -12.81 -3.28 -5.45
C ARG A 233 -12.39 -4.34 -6.49
N PRO A 234 -13.34 -4.87 -7.28
CA PRO A 234 -13.03 -5.86 -8.30
C PRO A 234 -12.38 -5.26 -9.56
N ASP A 235 -12.59 -3.96 -9.80
CA ASP A 235 -12.17 -3.21 -10.99
C ASP A 235 -10.94 -2.33 -10.73
N GLY A 236 -10.35 -2.38 -9.54
CA GLY A 236 -9.29 -1.46 -9.16
C GLY A 236 -8.97 -1.46 -7.67
N ALA A 237 -8.39 -0.36 -7.20
CA ALA A 237 -8.11 -0.14 -5.79
C ALA A 237 -8.26 1.35 -5.46
N ASP A 238 -8.58 1.64 -4.20
CA ASP A 238 -8.58 2.99 -3.67
C ASP A 238 -7.35 3.18 -2.77
N ILE A 239 -6.55 4.20 -3.07
CA ILE A 239 -5.37 4.58 -2.28
C ILE A 239 -5.70 5.89 -1.56
N TYR A 240 -5.62 5.89 -0.25
CA TYR A 240 -5.85 7.06 0.58
C TYR A 240 -4.51 7.59 1.05
N LEU A 241 -4.22 8.85 0.70
CA LEU A 241 -2.99 9.52 1.08
C LEU A 241 -3.29 10.78 1.89
N PRO A 242 -2.48 11.11 2.93
CA PRO A 242 -2.65 12.35 3.67
C PRO A 242 -2.54 13.56 2.73
N ALA A 243 -3.52 14.47 2.79
CA ALA A 243 -3.53 15.67 1.97
C ALA A 243 -2.51 16.69 2.49
N TYR A 244 -1.78 17.31 1.57
CA TYR A 244 -0.94 18.46 1.88
C TYR A 244 -1.76 19.74 1.69
N ARG A 245 -1.89 20.52 2.75
CA ARG A 245 -2.47 21.87 2.70
C ARG A 245 -1.34 22.87 2.96
N SER A 246 -0.98 23.68 1.95
CA SER A 246 -0.06 24.79 2.15
C SER A 246 -0.71 25.78 3.14
N ARG A 247 -0.01 26.06 4.23
CA ARG A 247 -0.45 27.08 5.21
C ARG A 247 -0.29 28.48 4.65
#